data_AF-A0A383VT28-F1
#
_entry.id   AF-A0A383VT28-F1
#
_cell.length_a   1.000
_cell.length_b   1.000
_cell.length_c   1.000
_cell.angle_alpha   90.00
_cell.angle_beta   90.00
_cell.angle_gamma   90.00
#
_symmetry.space_group_name_H-M   'P 1'
#
loop_
_entity.id
_entity.type
_entity.pdbx_description
1 polymer ?
#
loop_
_entity_poly.entity_id
_entity_poly.type
_entity_poly.pdbx_seq_one_letter_code
_entity_poly.pdbx_strand_id
1 'polypeptide(L)'
;MGGGPATCPAHPEQCMQYKCNPRTGLCTETWPKPDGSPCKGGSCKSGKCVPDATACPPDPNKCSRYKFNNATAKCELEVTSCPQQPPDACKMLRCKKTTGLCTALWNRPDGTTCPGGSCKGGACSKNSTAICPVPCRNHTDDCKQWKCNPSSGACDIEGNRPDNTSCPGVEAGSSCKAGICKPPAICPVCPVHPDDCKKFQCNPSTGACDIEVNRPDNTTCTGVDAGFTCKNGICKPAAICPICPPHPRDCWQFVCEPANGTCVEQPTPTGEPCREMSGPAACAGGGCVTWDCAPFPPADKPCMYWQWTTNISAGCILLPQPDGTSCSDSNSCTTGETCRAGNCTGAAVADGAACTAGRCNGTCSSSVCSNLTCP
;
A
#
# COMPACT_ATOMS: atom_id res chain seq x y z
N MET A 1 -81.83 54.12 14.31
CA MET A 1 -80.43 54.38 14.71
C MET A 1 -79.61 53.13 14.38
N GLY A 2 -78.99 53.07 13.21
CA GLY A 2 -78.12 51.94 12.83
C GLY A 2 -76.69 52.31 13.17
N GLY A 3 -76.17 51.81 14.29
CA GLY A 3 -74.76 51.99 14.65
C GLY A 3 -73.86 51.30 13.62
N GLY A 4 -72.83 52.01 13.16
CA GLY A 4 -71.81 51.44 12.28
C GLY A 4 -71.09 50.25 12.91
N PRO A 5 -70.43 49.39 12.10
CA PRO A 5 -69.77 48.19 12.59
C PRO A 5 -68.69 48.55 13.62
N ALA A 6 -68.85 48.10 14.86
CA ALA A 6 -67.85 48.26 15.90
C ALA A 6 -66.60 47.46 15.52
N THR A 7 -65.53 48.15 15.13
CA THR A 7 -64.20 47.56 14.91
C THR A 7 -63.46 47.46 16.24
N CYS A 8 -63.06 46.23 16.60
CA CYS A 8 -62.23 46.03 17.78
C CYS A 8 -60.80 46.52 17.54
N PRO A 9 -60.09 46.99 18.58
CA PRO A 9 -58.68 47.35 18.47
C PRO A 9 -57.81 46.13 18.12
N ALA A 10 -56.60 46.38 17.62
CA ALA A 10 -55.64 45.32 17.35
C ALA A 10 -55.25 44.59 18.65
N HIS A 11 -55.19 43.25 18.59
CA HIS A 11 -54.73 42.44 19.71
C HIS A 11 -53.18 42.50 19.80
N PRO A 12 -52.59 42.51 21.02
CA PRO A 12 -51.13 42.56 21.20
C PRO A 12 -50.40 41.33 20.60
N GLU A 13 -51.00 40.14 20.73
CA GLU A 13 -50.54 38.94 20.01
C GLU A 13 -50.96 38.96 18.53
N GLN A 14 -49.99 38.88 17.61
CA GLN A 14 -50.19 39.08 16.18
C GLN A 14 -51.12 38.05 15.52
N CYS A 15 -51.21 36.84 16.08
CA CYS A 15 -52.05 35.75 15.58
C CYS A 15 -53.37 35.60 16.33
N MET A 16 -53.73 36.58 17.17
CA MET A 16 -55.00 36.65 17.86
C MET A 16 -55.78 37.89 17.42
N GLN A 17 -57.10 37.88 17.64
CA GLN A 17 -57.98 39.02 17.41
C GLN A 17 -59.11 39.04 18.45
N TYR A 18 -59.61 40.23 18.76
CA TYR A 18 -60.80 40.38 19.59
C TYR A 18 -62.06 40.18 18.75
N LYS A 19 -63.04 39.49 19.34
CA LYS A 19 -64.38 39.33 18.79
C LYS A 19 -65.31 40.34 19.44
N CYS A 20 -66.03 41.11 18.63
CA CYS A 20 -67.03 42.06 19.12
C CYS A 20 -68.27 41.30 19.61
N ASN A 21 -68.69 41.54 20.85
CA ASN A 21 -69.97 41.04 21.35
C ASN A 21 -71.10 41.90 20.77
N PRO A 22 -72.00 41.35 19.94
CA PRO A 22 -73.01 42.14 19.23
C PRO A 22 -74.10 42.72 20.15
N ARG A 23 -74.26 42.21 21.38
CA ARG A 23 -75.24 42.74 22.35
C ARG A 23 -74.69 43.89 23.20
N THR A 24 -73.40 43.82 23.56
CA THR A 24 -72.78 44.80 24.48
C THR A 24 -71.83 45.77 23.78
N GLY A 25 -71.41 45.49 22.55
CA GLY A 25 -70.40 46.26 21.82
C GLY A 25 -68.98 46.12 22.37
N LEU A 26 -68.77 45.28 23.39
CA LEU A 26 -67.46 45.08 24.03
C LEU A 26 -66.63 44.04 23.28
N CYS A 27 -65.33 44.31 23.17
CA CYS A 27 -64.34 43.49 22.48
C CYS A 27 -63.44 42.78 23.51
N THR A 28 -64.01 41.88 24.31
CA THR A 28 -63.28 41.20 25.39
C THR A 28 -62.99 39.73 25.11
N GLU A 29 -63.68 39.10 24.16
CA GLU A 29 -63.42 37.71 23.78
C GLU A 29 -62.25 37.62 22.78
N THR A 30 -61.25 36.80 23.08
CA THR A 30 -60.06 36.59 22.23
C THR A 30 -60.17 35.30 21.44
N TRP A 31 -59.89 35.37 20.13
CA TRP A 31 -59.93 34.23 19.21
C TRP A 31 -58.68 34.19 18.32
N PRO A 32 -58.20 33.01 17.92
CA PRO A 32 -57.12 32.89 16.94
C PRO A 32 -57.55 33.45 15.58
N LYS A 33 -56.64 34.16 14.91
CA LYS A 33 -56.79 34.49 13.48
C LYS A 33 -56.80 33.20 12.65
N PRO A 34 -57.42 33.22 11.45
CA PRO A 34 -57.40 32.08 10.55
C PRO A 34 -55.98 31.59 10.25
N ASP A 35 -55.80 30.28 10.19
CA ASP A 35 -54.51 29.68 9.82
C ASP A 35 -54.06 30.19 8.44
N GLY A 36 -52.78 30.56 8.32
CA GLY A 36 -52.21 31.21 7.13
C GLY A 36 -52.25 32.75 7.16
N SER A 37 -52.84 33.36 8.19
CA SER A 37 -52.75 34.83 8.36
C SER A 37 -51.28 35.25 8.56
N PRO A 38 -50.80 36.35 7.94
CA PRO A 38 -49.41 36.75 8.03
C PRO A 38 -49.07 37.28 9.43
N CYS A 39 -47.89 36.90 9.93
CA CYS A 39 -47.29 37.44 11.15
C CYS A 39 -45.81 37.76 10.91
N LYS A 40 -45.18 38.48 11.83
CA LYS A 40 -43.79 38.91 11.69
C LYS A 40 -42.86 37.70 11.75
N GLY A 41 -42.40 37.25 10.59
CA GLY A 41 -41.47 36.12 10.44
C GLY A 41 -42.11 34.79 10.03
N GLY A 42 -43.41 34.78 9.69
CA GLY A 42 -44.08 33.57 9.19
C GLY A 42 -45.59 33.70 9.09
N SER A 43 -46.28 32.60 9.35
CA SER A 43 -47.73 32.47 9.17
C SER A 43 -48.39 31.95 10.47
N CYS A 44 -49.61 32.40 10.76
CA CYS A 44 -50.35 31.96 11.95
C CYS A 44 -50.84 30.52 11.80
N LYS A 45 -50.65 29.69 12.83
CA LYS A 45 -51.26 28.36 12.93
C LYS A 45 -51.75 28.13 14.35
N SER A 46 -53.05 27.88 14.52
CA SER A 46 -53.71 27.69 15.82
C SER A 46 -53.40 28.82 16.82
N GLY A 47 -53.44 30.07 16.35
CA GLY A 47 -53.22 31.25 17.18
C GLY A 47 -51.76 31.59 17.51
N LYS A 48 -50.77 30.81 17.05
CA LYS A 48 -49.35 31.13 17.21
C LYS A 48 -48.70 31.45 15.87
N CYS A 49 -47.73 32.37 15.87
CA CYS A 49 -46.92 32.66 14.69
C CYS A 49 -45.88 31.54 14.51
N VAL A 50 -45.95 30.79 13.42
CA VAL A 50 -44.96 29.74 13.08
C VAL A 50 -44.09 30.27 11.92
N PRO A 51 -42.75 30.17 12.01
CA PRO A 51 -41.89 30.65 10.94
C PRO A 51 -42.09 29.84 9.65
N ASP A 52 -42.15 30.53 8.52
CA ASP A 52 -42.22 29.87 7.21
C ASP A 52 -40.88 29.16 6.92
N ALA A 53 -40.91 27.84 6.77
CA ALA A 53 -39.72 27.00 6.59
C ALA A 53 -38.95 27.26 5.27
N THR A 54 -39.48 28.13 4.41
CA THR A 54 -38.91 28.53 3.12
C THR A 54 -38.30 29.94 3.13
N ALA A 55 -38.30 30.63 4.28
CA ALA A 55 -37.71 31.96 4.40
C ALA A 55 -36.19 31.89 4.63
N CYS A 56 -35.42 32.45 3.70
CA CYS A 56 -33.97 32.58 3.86
C CYS A 56 -33.56 33.70 4.82
N PRO A 57 -32.35 33.61 5.41
CA PRO A 57 -31.79 34.71 6.17
C PRO A 57 -31.64 35.97 5.31
N PRO A 58 -31.56 37.16 5.94
CA PRO A 58 -31.37 38.41 5.22
C PRO A 58 -30.09 38.40 4.39
N ASP A 59 -30.15 39.06 3.24
CA ASP A 59 -29.04 39.13 2.30
C ASP A 59 -27.79 39.76 2.93
N PRO A 60 -26.60 39.18 2.74
CA PRO A 60 -25.38 39.64 3.39
C PRO A 60 -24.92 41.02 2.87
N ASN A 61 -25.30 41.38 1.65
CA ASN A 61 -25.02 42.70 1.05
C ASN A 61 -25.82 42.88 -0.26
N LYS A 62 -25.78 44.08 -0.85
CA LYS A 62 -26.53 44.38 -2.09
C LYS A 62 -26.01 43.68 -3.36
N CYS A 63 -24.93 42.90 -3.29
CA CYS A 63 -24.33 42.17 -4.42
C CYS A 63 -24.48 40.64 -4.29
N SER A 64 -25.09 40.14 -3.23
CA SER A 64 -25.29 38.71 -3.03
C SER A 64 -26.56 38.49 -2.24
N ARG A 65 -27.45 37.64 -2.76
CA ARG A 65 -28.74 37.34 -2.12
C ARG A 65 -28.89 35.86 -1.81
N TYR A 66 -29.59 35.54 -0.73
CA TYR A 66 -29.94 34.15 -0.44
C TYR A 66 -31.22 33.78 -1.19
N LYS A 67 -31.14 32.73 -1.99
CA LYS A 67 -32.30 32.17 -2.69
C LYS A 67 -32.58 30.78 -2.13
N PHE A 68 -33.81 30.53 -1.71
CA PHE A 68 -34.21 29.20 -1.25
C PHE A 68 -34.26 28.26 -2.44
N ASN A 69 -33.47 27.19 -2.39
CA ASN A 69 -33.48 26.13 -3.37
C ASN A 69 -34.48 25.06 -2.92
N ASN A 70 -35.62 24.97 -3.61
CA ASN A 70 -36.68 24.00 -3.33
C ASN A 70 -36.23 22.54 -3.49
N ALA A 71 -35.22 22.26 -4.31
CA ALA A 71 -34.72 20.90 -4.51
C ALA A 71 -33.81 20.44 -3.36
N THR A 72 -32.99 21.35 -2.82
CA THR A 72 -32.03 21.03 -1.73
C THR A 72 -32.55 21.40 -0.35
N ALA A 73 -33.71 22.07 -0.27
CA ALA A 73 -34.30 22.64 0.94
C ALA A 73 -33.32 23.54 1.73
N LYS A 74 -32.43 24.24 1.01
CA LYS A 74 -31.38 25.11 1.58
C LYS A 74 -31.37 26.48 0.91
N CYS A 75 -30.89 27.47 1.65
CA CYS A 75 -30.62 28.81 1.12
C CYS A 75 -29.23 28.85 0.49
N GLU A 76 -29.19 29.04 -0.82
CA GLU A 76 -27.95 29.14 -1.59
C GLU A 76 -27.67 30.61 -1.91
N LEU A 77 -26.39 30.99 -1.86
CA LEU A 77 -25.98 32.37 -2.09
C LEU A 77 -25.81 32.62 -3.60
N GLU A 78 -26.64 33.49 -4.16
CA GLU A 78 -26.55 33.94 -5.55
C GLU A 78 -25.80 35.27 -5.60
N VAL A 79 -24.65 35.31 -6.28
CA VAL A 79 -23.80 36.51 -6.39
C VAL A 79 -24.06 37.22 -7.72
N THR A 80 -24.27 38.54 -7.68
CA THR A 80 -24.47 39.36 -8.87
C THR A 80 -23.22 39.39 -9.74
N SER A 81 -23.31 38.88 -10.96
CA SER A 81 -22.28 39.04 -12.00
C SER A 81 -22.45 40.38 -12.69
N CYS A 82 -21.39 41.19 -12.74
CA CYS A 82 -21.41 42.44 -13.48
C CYS A 82 -21.26 42.15 -14.98
N PRO A 83 -22.18 42.62 -15.85
CA PRO A 83 -22.04 42.44 -17.28
C PRO A 83 -20.74 43.08 -17.75
N GLN A 84 -19.97 42.35 -18.56
CA GLN A 84 -18.68 42.78 -19.07
C GLN A 84 -18.85 44.02 -19.95
N GLN A 85 -18.63 45.22 -19.40
CA GLN A 85 -18.11 46.35 -20.17
C GLN A 85 -17.29 47.29 -19.27
N PRO A 86 -15.97 47.08 -19.21
CA PRO A 86 -15.01 48.15 -18.98
C PRO A 86 -14.34 48.58 -20.30
N PRO A 87 -13.98 49.87 -20.45
CA PRO A 87 -13.27 50.40 -21.63
C PRO A 87 -11.80 49.96 -21.74
N ASP A 88 -11.27 49.21 -20.76
CA ASP A 88 -9.89 48.75 -20.69
C ASP A 88 -9.82 47.23 -20.52
N ALA A 89 -9.15 46.55 -21.45
CA ALA A 89 -9.05 45.10 -21.55
C ALA A 89 -8.40 44.43 -20.31
N CYS A 90 -7.66 45.19 -19.47
CA CYS A 90 -7.00 44.68 -18.27
C CYS A 90 -7.70 45.02 -16.95
N LYS A 91 -8.88 45.64 -17.01
CA LYS A 91 -9.73 45.91 -15.85
C LYS A 91 -11.02 45.11 -15.91
N MET A 92 -11.67 44.94 -14.76
CA MET A 92 -13.05 44.45 -14.67
C MET A 92 -13.83 45.22 -13.62
N LEU A 93 -15.15 45.32 -13.82
CA LEU A 93 -16.06 45.90 -12.85
C LEU A 93 -16.52 44.85 -11.85
N ARG A 94 -16.50 45.20 -10.57
CA ARG A 94 -17.04 44.40 -9.48
C ARG A 94 -18.18 45.15 -8.80
N CYS A 95 -19.19 44.41 -8.35
CA CYS A 95 -20.32 44.96 -7.63
C CYS A 95 -19.87 45.50 -6.27
N LYS A 96 -20.21 46.75 -5.97
CA LYS A 96 -19.90 47.40 -4.70
C LYS A 96 -20.93 46.95 -3.64
N LYS A 97 -20.48 46.20 -2.63
CA LYS A 97 -21.31 45.57 -1.59
C LYS A 97 -22.36 46.50 -0.94
N THR A 98 -22.05 47.79 -0.80
CA THR A 98 -22.95 48.78 -0.16
C THR A 98 -24.06 49.29 -1.07
N THR A 99 -23.81 49.38 -2.39
CA THR A 99 -24.73 50.01 -3.35
C THR A 99 -25.37 49.02 -4.32
N GLY A 100 -24.78 47.85 -4.54
CA GLY A 100 -25.23 46.90 -5.57
C GLY A 100 -24.83 47.30 -6.99
N LEU A 101 -24.10 48.41 -7.15
CA LEU A 101 -23.69 48.93 -8.45
C LEU A 101 -22.32 48.40 -8.87
N CYS A 102 -22.17 48.10 -10.15
CA CYS A 102 -20.94 47.61 -10.78
C CYS A 102 -19.97 48.76 -11.09
N THR A 103 -19.42 49.41 -10.06
CA THR A 103 -18.54 50.59 -10.22
C THR A 103 -17.13 50.40 -9.68
N ALA A 104 -16.81 49.28 -9.01
CA ALA A 104 -15.48 49.05 -8.47
C ALA A 104 -14.54 48.48 -9.55
N LEU A 105 -13.48 49.20 -9.91
CA LEU A 105 -12.45 48.74 -10.85
C LEU A 105 -11.43 47.83 -10.17
N TRP A 106 -11.19 46.65 -10.75
CA TRP A 106 -10.19 45.69 -10.30
C TRP A 106 -9.28 45.27 -11.46
N ASN A 107 -8.05 44.90 -11.14
CA ASN A 107 -7.11 44.33 -12.10
C ASN A 107 -7.56 42.93 -12.48
N ARG A 108 -7.55 42.61 -13.77
CA ARG A 108 -7.60 41.22 -14.21
C ARG A 108 -6.34 40.47 -13.74
N PRO A 109 -6.39 39.13 -13.60
CA PRO A 109 -5.21 38.34 -13.30
C PRO A 109 -4.06 38.63 -14.27
N ASP A 110 -2.84 38.68 -13.74
CA ASP A 110 -1.64 38.84 -14.58
C ASP A 110 -1.58 37.70 -15.61
N GLY A 111 -1.24 38.02 -16.86
CA GLY A 111 -1.25 37.07 -17.98
C GLY A 111 -2.55 37.05 -18.80
N THR A 112 -3.62 37.71 -18.36
CA THR A 112 -4.84 37.84 -19.18
C THR A 112 -4.52 38.55 -20.51
N THR A 113 -4.98 38.02 -21.63
CA THR A 113 -4.74 38.59 -22.97
C THR A 113 -5.41 39.96 -23.13
N CYS A 114 -4.67 40.92 -23.69
CA CYS A 114 -5.16 42.24 -24.06
C CYS A 114 -4.67 42.62 -25.48
N PRO A 115 -5.29 43.60 -26.15
CA PRO A 115 -4.83 44.06 -27.46
C PRO A 115 -3.39 44.58 -27.40
N GLY A 116 -2.43 43.77 -27.84
CA GLY A 116 -0.99 44.09 -27.84
C GLY A 116 -0.13 43.37 -26.79
N GLY A 117 -0.69 42.48 -25.96
CA GLY A 117 0.12 41.69 -25.03
C GLY A 117 -0.68 41.06 -23.89
N SER A 118 -0.13 41.17 -22.67
CA SER A 118 -0.68 40.57 -21.46
C SER A 118 -0.81 41.58 -20.33
N CYS A 119 -1.85 41.43 -19.51
CA CYS A 119 -2.06 42.27 -18.35
C CYS A 119 -0.98 42.03 -17.29
N LYS A 120 -0.40 43.11 -16.75
CA LYS A 120 0.46 43.09 -15.57
C LYS A 120 0.12 44.28 -14.68
N GLY A 121 -0.31 44.03 -13.44
CA GLY A 121 -0.69 45.11 -12.52
C GLY A 121 -1.88 45.96 -12.99
N GLY A 122 -2.73 45.39 -13.84
CA GLY A 122 -3.90 46.07 -14.42
C GLY A 122 -3.63 46.98 -15.61
N ALA A 123 -2.41 46.99 -16.15
CA ALA A 123 -2.10 47.63 -17.43
C ALA A 123 -1.77 46.57 -18.49
N CYS A 124 -2.10 46.85 -19.75
CA CYS A 124 -1.68 46.00 -20.88
C CYS A 124 -0.20 46.30 -21.17
N SER A 125 0.68 45.38 -20.81
CA SER A 125 2.10 45.49 -21.19
C SER A 125 2.19 45.10 -22.66
N LYS A 126 2.60 46.04 -23.52
CA LYS A 126 2.94 45.71 -24.91
C LYS A 126 4.05 44.68 -24.87
N ASN A 127 3.76 43.48 -25.35
CA ASN A 127 4.82 42.53 -25.63
C ASN A 127 5.49 43.10 -26.88
N SER A 128 6.72 43.59 -26.75
CA SER A 128 7.52 44.08 -27.87
C SER A 128 7.94 42.89 -28.74
N THR A 129 6.98 42.23 -29.38
CA THR A 129 7.26 41.26 -30.42
C THR A 129 7.43 42.02 -31.72
N ALA A 130 8.68 42.37 -32.04
CA ALA A 130 9.13 42.20 -33.41
C ALA A 130 8.85 40.72 -33.74
N ILE A 131 7.81 40.47 -34.53
CA ILE A 131 7.42 39.12 -34.92
C ILE A 131 8.48 38.64 -35.90
N CYS A 132 9.48 37.92 -35.40
CA CYS A 132 10.27 37.05 -36.27
C CYS A 132 9.30 35.99 -36.83
N PRO A 133 9.26 35.75 -38.14
CA PRO A 133 8.54 34.62 -38.69
C PRO A 133 9.21 33.35 -38.15
N VAL A 134 8.49 32.59 -37.32
CA VAL A 134 8.89 31.23 -36.95
C VAL A 134 8.19 30.24 -37.88
N PRO A 135 8.94 29.33 -38.55
CA PRO A 135 10.40 29.22 -38.58
C PRO A 135 11.07 30.22 -39.56
N CYS A 136 12.29 30.65 -39.25
CA CYS A 136 13.13 31.44 -40.17
C CYS A 136 13.38 30.64 -41.47
N ARG A 137 13.65 31.35 -42.58
CA ARG A 137 14.00 30.71 -43.86
C ARG A 137 15.19 29.76 -43.69
N ASN A 138 15.20 28.67 -44.47
CA ASN A 138 16.34 27.75 -44.49
C ASN A 138 17.62 28.47 -44.96
N HIS A 139 18.74 28.08 -44.36
CA HIS A 139 20.05 28.51 -44.82
C HIS A 139 20.46 27.72 -46.08
N THR A 140 21.34 28.28 -46.90
CA THR A 140 21.88 27.62 -48.11
C THR A 140 22.90 26.52 -47.79
N ASP A 141 23.57 26.63 -46.65
CA ASP A 141 24.41 25.58 -46.04
C ASP A 141 23.57 24.71 -45.11
N ASP A 142 23.55 23.40 -45.39
CA ASP A 142 22.78 22.39 -44.68
C ASP A 142 23.10 22.28 -43.18
N CYS A 143 24.26 22.76 -42.71
CA CYS A 143 24.68 22.74 -41.32
C CYS A 143 24.66 24.11 -40.64
N LYS A 144 24.12 25.12 -41.32
CA LYS A 144 23.90 26.46 -40.79
C LYS A 144 22.40 26.75 -40.70
N GLN A 145 22.07 27.76 -39.91
CA GLN A 145 20.69 28.23 -39.72
C GLN A 145 20.68 29.74 -39.46
N TRP A 146 19.63 30.39 -39.93
CA TRP A 146 19.35 31.78 -39.57
C TRP A 146 18.68 31.84 -38.21
N LYS A 147 19.27 32.61 -37.30
CA LYS A 147 18.71 32.96 -35.99
C LYS A 147 18.07 34.34 -36.05
N CYS A 148 17.01 34.51 -35.27
CA CYS A 148 16.31 35.78 -35.11
C CYS A 148 17.19 36.77 -34.34
N ASN A 149 17.35 37.97 -34.89
CA ASN A 149 17.98 39.10 -34.23
C ASN A 149 16.94 39.86 -33.42
N PRO A 150 17.05 39.90 -32.07
CA PRO A 150 16.06 40.55 -31.22
C PRO A 150 15.99 42.07 -31.42
N SER A 151 17.06 42.68 -31.96
CA SER A 151 17.17 44.11 -32.14
C SER A 151 16.61 44.58 -33.49
N SER A 152 16.77 43.78 -34.56
CA SER A 152 16.28 44.11 -35.90
C SER A 152 14.95 43.43 -36.27
N GLY A 153 14.56 42.37 -35.54
CA GLY A 153 13.39 41.55 -35.89
C GLY A 153 13.57 40.70 -37.15
N ALA A 154 14.79 40.64 -37.71
CA ALA A 154 15.12 39.88 -38.90
C ALA A 154 15.86 38.57 -38.57
N CYS A 155 15.74 37.58 -39.44
CA CYS A 155 16.52 36.34 -39.38
C CYS A 155 17.89 36.55 -40.06
N ASP A 156 18.75 37.38 -39.47
CA ASP A 156 20.04 37.81 -40.05
C ASP A 156 21.27 37.35 -39.25
N ILE A 157 21.09 36.63 -38.13
CA ILE A 157 22.20 36.06 -37.37
C ILE A 157 22.51 34.68 -37.90
N GLU A 158 23.70 34.47 -38.44
CA GLU A 158 24.15 33.13 -38.83
C GLU A 158 24.55 32.30 -37.59
N GLY A 159 24.14 31.03 -37.55
CA GLY A 159 24.58 30.10 -36.52
C GLY A 159 24.65 28.67 -37.04
N ASN A 160 25.33 27.80 -36.29
CA ASN A 160 25.39 26.37 -36.60
C ASN A 160 24.06 25.70 -36.24
N ARG A 161 23.63 24.73 -37.05
CA ARG A 161 22.64 23.73 -36.64
C ARG A 161 23.24 22.87 -35.51
N PRO A 162 22.40 22.21 -34.68
CA PRO A 162 22.88 21.31 -33.65
C PRO A 162 23.81 20.24 -34.22
N ASP A 163 24.83 19.86 -33.45
CA ASP A 163 25.67 18.72 -33.79
C ASP A 163 24.80 17.45 -33.94
N ASN A 164 25.18 16.55 -34.83
CA ASN A 164 24.44 15.35 -35.25
C ASN A 164 23.15 15.57 -36.07
N THR A 165 22.87 16.80 -36.50
CA THR A 165 21.74 17.03 -37.44
C THR A 165 22.08 16.47 -38.82
N SER A 166 21.18 15.68 -39.42
CA SER A 166 21.42 15.08 -40.74
C SER A 166 21.60 16.12 -41.84
N CYS A 167 22.58 15.89 -42.72
CA CYS A 167 22.89 16.75 -43.87
C CYS A 167 23.14 15.90 -45.13
N PRO A 168 22.62 16.29 -46.30
CA PRO A 168 22.70 15.50 -47.54
C PRO A 168 24.04 15.65 -48.31
N GLY A 169 24.97 16.49 -47.84
CA GLY A 169 26.07 17.02 -48.65
C GLY A 169 27.29 16.13 -48.91
N VAL A 170 27.37 14.91 -48.37
CA VAL A 170 28.57 14.04 -48.53
C VAL A 170 28.22 12.58 -48.80
N GLU A 171 27.55 11.87 -47.88
CA GLU A 171 27.11 10.47 -48.06
C GLU A 171 25.85 10.17 -47.22
N ALA A 172 25.15 9.06 -47.49
CA ALA A 172 24.00 8.64 -46.69
C ALA A 172 24.40 8.42 -45.22
N GLY A 173 23.77 9.16 -44.30
CA GLY A 173 24.07 9.12 -42.85
C GLY A 173 24.98 10.23 -42.33
N SER A 174 25.34 11.21 -43.17
CA SER A 174 26.18 12.35 -42.78
C SER A 174 25.48 13.29 -41.80
N SER A 175 26.24 13.91 -40.91
CA SER A 175 25.72 14.79 -39.86
C SER A 175 26.58 16.03 -39.61
N CYS A 176 25.95 17.09 -39.10
CA CYS A 176 26.61 18.36 -38.82
C CYS A 176 27.49 18.27 -37.58
N LYS A 177 28.71 18.83 -37.65
CA LYS A 177 29.58 19.05 -36.50
C LYS A 177 30.28 20.40 -36.62
N ALA A 178 30.09 21.27 -35.63
CA ALA A 178 30.60 22.64 -35.65
C ALA A 178 30.25 23.44 -36.92
N GLY A 179 29.06 23.17 -37.50
CA GLY A 179 28.57 23.84 -38.70
C GLY A 179 29.12 23.31 -40.02
N ILE A 180 29.79 22.15 -40.03
CA ILE A 180 30.28 21.48 -41.24
C ILE A 180 29.61 20.11 -41.34
N CYS A 181 29.13 19.73 -42.53
CA CYS A 181 28.61 18.38 -42.79
C CYS A 181 29.76 17.36 -42.83
N LYS A 182 29.72 16.35 -41.96
CA LYS A 182 30.72 15.30 -41.88
C LYS A 182 30.10 13.93 -42.21
N PRO A 183 30.81 13.06 -42.95
CA PRO A 183 30.33 11.71 -43.22
C PRO A 183 30.14 10.92 -41.91
N PRO A 184 29.26 9.91 -41.89
CA PRO A 184 29.11 9.05 -40.72
C PRO A 184 30.45 8.40 -40.40
N ALA A 185 30.88 8.51 -39.14
CA ALA A 185 32.03 7.77 -38.67
C ALA A 185 31.76 6.27 -38.86
N ILE A 186 32.48 5.63 -39.78
CA ILE A 186 32.46 4.17 -39.93
C ILE A 186 33.10 3.60 -38.67
N CYS A 187 32.29 3.01 -37.79
CA CYS A 187 32.78 2.29 -36.63
C CYS A 187 33.28 0.91 -37.07
N PRO A 188 34.61 0.64 -37.11
CA PRO A 188 35.10 -0.71 -37.31
C PRO A 188 34.72 -1.61 -36.12
N VAL A 189 34.82 -2.93 -36.30
CA VAL A 189 34.77 -3.87 -35.17
C VAL A 189 35.93 -3.50 -34.22
N CYS A 190 35.59 -3.08 -33.00
CA CYS A 190 36.59 -2.66 -32.03
C CYS A 190 37.47 -3.83 -31.59
N PRO A 191 38.77 -3.60 -31.36
CA PRO A 191 39.67 -4.63 -30.86
C PRO A 191 39.25 -5.10 -29.46
N VAL A 192 39.64 -6.33 -29.12
CA VAL A 192 39.41 -6.89 -27.78
C VAL A 192 40.23 -6.08 -26.76
N HIS A 193 39.63 -5.79 -25.61
CA HIS A 193 40.28 -5.04 -24.53
C HIS A 193 41.19 -5.97 -23.70
N PRO A 194 42.36 -5.51 -23.19
CA PRO A 194 43.26 -6.35 -22.39
C PRO A 194 42.68 -6.83 -21.05
N ASP A 195 41.82 -6.02 -20.43
CA ASP A 195 41.00 -6.39 -19.27
C ASP A 195 39.72 -7.08 -19.75
N ASP A 196 39.57 -8.36 -19.38
CA ASP A 196 38.43 -9.21 -19.72
C ASP A 196 37.09 -8.63 -19.32
N CYS A 197 37.01 -7.73 -18.33
CA CYS A 197 35.75 -7.14 -17.86
C CYS A 197 35.46 -5.77 -18.44
N LYS A 198 36.27 -5.34 -19.41
CA LYS A 198 36.10 -4.08 -20.12
C LYS A 198 36.01 -4.32 -21.62
N LYS A 199 35.56 -3.31 -22.36
CA LYS A 199 35.54 -3.32 -23.82
C LYS A 199 35.75 -1.91 -24.33
N PHE A 200 36.38 -1.81 -25.51
CA PHE A 200 36.38 -0.56 -26.26
C PHE A 200 35.05 -0.41 -27.00
N GLN A 201 34.42 0.74 -26.83
CA GLN A 201 33.23 1.17 -27.55
C GLN A 201 33.64 2.21 -28.59
N CYS A 202 33.02 2.14 -29.77
CA CYS A 202 33.25 3.13 -30.81
C CYS A 202 32.77 4.51 -30.35
N ASN A 203 33.60 5.51 -30.58
CA ASN A 203 33.26 6.91 -30.42
C ASN A 203 32.64 7.43 -31.71
N PRO A 204 31.33 7.76 -31.73
CA PRO A 204 30.65 8.22 -32.93
C PRO A 204 31.19 9.56 -33.47
N SER A 205 31.88 10.32 -32.62
CA SER A 205 32.44 11.63 -32.96
C SER A 205 33.81 11.57 -33.62
N THR A 206 34.57 10.50 -33.42
CA THR A 206 35.94 10.33 -33.93
C THR A 206 36.09 9.12 -34.84
N GLY A 207 35.15 8.16 -34.79
CA GLY A 207 35.26 6.86 -35.46
C GLY A 207 36.30 5.93 -34.85
N ALA A 208 36.92 6.32 -33.74
CA ALA A 208 37.92 5.52 -33.04
C ALA A 208 37.28 4.70 -31.90
N CYS A 209 37.87 3.55 -31.58
CA CYS A 209 37.48 2.73 -30.44
C CYS A 209 38.21 3.18 -29.17
N ASP A 210 37.95 4.42 -28.74
CA ASP A 210 38.65 5.09 -27.63
C ASP A 210 37.82 5.24 -26.35
N ILE A 211 36.56 4.78 -26.35
CA ILE A 211 35.69 4.80 -25.17
C ILE A 211 35.82 3.48 -24.43
N GLU A 212 36.39 3.52 -23.23
CA GLU A 212 36.46 2.35 -22.34
C GLU A 212 35.16 2.22 -21.53
N VAL A 213 34.49 1.07 -21.64
CA VAL A 213 33.30 0.75 -20.85
C VAL A 213 33.38 -0.64 -20.23
N ASN A 214 32.66 -0.84 -19.12
CA ASN A 214 32.54 -2.15 -18.49
C ASN A 214 31.72 -3.09 -19.40
N ARG A 215 32.13 -4.36 -19.47
CA ARG A 215 31.27 -5.43 -19.95
C ARG A 215 30.09 -5.61 -18.98
N PRO A 216 28.95 -6.16 -19.44
CA PRO A 216 27.82 -6.42 -18.57
C PRO A 216 28.20 -7.28 -17.37
N ASP A 217 27.61 -6.97 -16.22
CA ASP A 217 27.74 -7.79 -15.03
C ASP A 217 27.30 -9.24 -15.33
N ASN A 218 27.90 -10.20 -14.63
CA ASN A 218 27.68 -11.65 -14.82
C ASN A 218 28.22 -12.24 -16.13
N THR A 219 28.94 -11.47 -16.97
CA THR A 219 29.69 -12.04 -18.09
C THR A 219 30.94 -12.75 -17.59
N THR A 220 31.35 -13.82 -18.27
CA THR A 220 32.52 -14.61 -17.89
C THR A 220 33.82 -13.83 -18.15
N CYS A 221 34.76 -13.95 -17.21
CA CYS A 221 36.12 -13.47 -17.34
C CYS A 221 37.10 -14.59 -16.98
N THR A 222 38.26 -14.62 -17.63
CA THR A 222 39.26 -15.68 -17.51
C THR A 222 40.35 -15.28 -16.51
N GLY A 223 40.00 -15.33 -15.22
CA GLY A 223 40.94 -15.18 -14.12
C GLY A 223 41.27 -16.54 -13.52
N VAL A 224 42.32 -17.20 -14.00
CA VAL A 224 43.06 -18.38 -13.47
C VAL A 224 42.29 -19.64 -12.99
N ASP A 225 40.98 -19.62 -12.81
CA ASP A 225 40.13 -20.79 -12.52
C ASP A 225 38.73 -20.60 -13.14
N ALA A 226 38.08 -21.68 -13.56
CA ALA A 226 36.75 -21.60 -14.15
C ALA A 226 35.72 -21.08 -13.13
N GLY A 227 34.98 -20.01 -13.46
CA GLY A 227 33.85 -19.53 -12.64
C GLY A 227 33.86 -18.05 -12.22
N PHE A 228 34.76 -17.22 -12.77
CA PHE A 228 34.76 -15.79 -12.48
C PHE A 228 33.81 -15.02 -13.41
N THR A 229 33.11 -14.03 -12.85
CA THR A 229 32.24 -13.12 -13.58
C THR A 229 32.59 -11.66 -13.33
N CYS A 230 32.30 -10.83 -14.32
CA CYS A 230 32.49 -9.39 -14.23
C CYS A 230 31.44 -8.78 -13.30
N LYS A 231 31.90 -7.91 -12.40
CA LYS A 231 31.04 -7.03 -11.59
C LYS A 231 31.66 -5.64 -11.50
N ASN A 232 30.98 -4.63 -12.04
CA ASN A 232 31.48 -3.25 -12.12
C ASN A 232 32.87 -3.15 -12.77
N GLY A 233 33.12 -3.91 -13.85
CA GLY A 233 34.41 -3.86 -14.57
C GLY A 233 35.56 -4.60 -13.89
N ILE A 234 35.30 -5.34 -12.82
CA ILE A 234 36.31 -6.15 -12.11
C ILE A 234 35.92 -7.62 -12.21
N CYS A 235 36.88 -8.47 -12.57
CA CYS A 235 36.71 -9.91 -12.57
C CYS A 235 36.71 -10.45 -11.13
N LYS A 236 35.58 -10.97 -10.67
CA LYS A 236 35.38 -11.52 -9.33
C LYS A 236 34.87 -12.95 -9.43
N PRO A 237 35.12 -13.82 -8.43
CA PRO A 237 34.46 -15.12 -8.41
C PRO A 237 32.94 -14.89 -8.46
N ALA A 238 32.23 -15.61 -9.33
CA ALA A 238 30.78 -15.63 -9.28
C ALA A 238 30.39 -16.04 -7.85
N ALA A 239 29.36 -15.44 -7.26
CA ALA A 239 28.86 -15.93 -5.97
C ALA A 239 28.30 -17.35 -6.19
N ILE A 240 29.12 -18.37 -5.94
CA ILE A 240 28.77 -19.78 -6.13
C ILE A 240 28.07 -20.24 -4.85
N CYS A 241 26.75 -20.31 -4.87
CA CYS A 241 26.05 -21.31 -4.07
C CYS A 241 24.92 -21.95 -4.87
N PRO A 242 25.22 -22.88 -5.79
CA PRO A 242 24.19 -23.73 -6.34
C PRO A 242 23.84 -24.87 -5.37
N ILE A 243 24.81 -25.45 -4.64
CA ILE A 243 24.58 -26.64 -3.77
C ILE A 243 25.64 -26.71 -2.67
N CYS A 244 25.23 -26.73 -1.39
CA CYS A 244 26.11 -27.12 -0.28
C CYS A 244 26.15 -28.65 -0.15
N PRO A 245 27.28 -29.25 0.29
CA PRO A 245 27.36 -30.70 0.45
C PRO A 245 26.31 -31.20 1.46
N PRO A 246 25.88 -32.47 1.37
CA PRO A 246 25.00 -33.06 2.38
C PRO A 246 25.73 -33.14 3.73
N HIS A 247 24.99 -32.91 4.80
CA HIS A 247 25.53 -32.96 6.16
C HIS A 247 25.48 -34.41 6.70
N PRO A 248 26.49 -34.88 7.48
CA PRO A 248 26.53 -36.26 7.98
C PRO A 248 25.52 -36.60 9.09
N ARG A 249 24.89 -35.59 9.70
CA ARG A 249 23.78 -35.73 10.67
C ARG A 249 22.46 -35.39 9.99
N ASP A 250 21.46 -36.26 10.09
CA ASP A 250 20.15 -36.12 9.43
C ASP A 250 19.43 -34.80 9.72
N CYS A 251 19.43 -34.33 10.98
CA CYS A 251 18.75 -33.09 11.38
C CYS A 251 19.62 -31.84 11.35
N TRP A 252 20.65 -31.87 10.52
CA TRP A 252 21.53 -30.75 10.24
C TRP A 252 21.72 -30.60 8.73
N GLN A 253 21.97 -29.37 8.30
CA GLN A 253 22.21 -29.03 6.91
C GLN A 253 23.27 -27.94 6.80
N PHE A 254 23.92 -27.89 5.65
CA PHE A 254 24.78 -26.78 5.27
C PHE A 254 23.98 -25.77 4.45
N VAL A 255 23.81 -24.56 4.97
CA VAL A 255 23.06 -23.46 4.33
C VAL A 255 24.03 -22.43 3.81
N CYS A 256 23.79 -21.89 2.62
CA CYS A 256 24.68 -20.89 2.05
C CYS A 256 24.51 -19.52 2.73
N GLU A 257 25.62 -18.91 3.12
CA GLU A 257 25.70 -17.52 3.59
C GLU A 257 25.82 -16.57 2.37
N PRO A 258 24.80 -15.71 2.10
CA PRO A 258 24.77 -14.88 0.89
C PRO A 258 25.87 -13.82 0.82
N ALA A 259 26.46 -13.44 1.96
CA ALA A 259 27.44 -12.37 2.05
C ALA A 259 28.84 -12.77 1.55
N ASN A 260 29.21 -14.04 1.71
CA ASN A 260 30.57 -14.53 1.45
C ASN A 260 30.60 -15.85 0.66
N GLY A 261 29.45 -16.46 0.36
CA GLY A 261 29.35 -17.70 -0.41
C GLY A 261 29.84 -18.94 0.35
N THR A 262 29.94 -18.87 1.69
CA THR A 262 30.35 -20.02 2.51
C THR A 262 29.14 -20.84 2.96
N CYS A 263 29.26 -22.15 2.98
CA CYS A 263 28.28 -23.04 3.59
C CYS A 263 28.46 -23.03 5.12
N VAL A 264 27.45 -22.56 5.84
CA VAL A 264 27.41 -22.54 7.31
C VAL A 264 26.51 -23.65 7.82
N GLU A 265 26.87 -24.22 8.96
CA GLU A 265 26.12 -25.31 9.57
C GLU A 265 24.89 -24.78 10.31
N GLN A 266 23.71 -25.35 10.03
CA GLN A 266 22.44 -24.99 10.67
C GLN A 266 21.56 -26.23 10.91
N PRO A 267 20.70 -26.21 11.95
CA PRO A 267 19.72 -27.27 12.16
C PRO A 267 18.70 -27.32 11.01
N THR A 268 18.30 -28.52 10.61
CA THR A 268 17.22 -28.75 9.65
C THR A 268 15.89 -28.21 10.21
N PRO A 269 14.99 -27.64 9.38
CA PRO A 269 13.72 -27.09 9.84
C PRO A 269 12.89 -28.11 10.63
N THR A 270 12.08 -27.60 11.57
CA THR A 270 11.25 -28.46 12.41
C THR A 270 10.17 -29.14 11.56
N GLY A 271 10.04 -30.46 11.70
CA GLY A 271 9.04 -31.25 10.96
C GLY A 271 9.56 -31.96 9.71
N GLU A 272 10.80 -31.70 9.27
CA GLU A 272 11.43 -32.46 8.18
C GLU A 272 11.65 -33.92 8.59
N PRO A 273 11.37 -34.90 7.71
CA PRO A 273 11.52 -36.30 8.04
C PRO A 273 12.98 -36.66 8.29
N CYS A 274 13.22 -37.53 9.25
CA CYS A 274 14.56 -38.03 9.53
C CYS A 274 14.54 -39.52 9.84
N ARG A 275 15.69 -40.20 9.71
CA ARG A 275 15.75 -41.66 9.69
C ARG A 275 16.24 -42.20 11.04
N GLU A 276 15.32 -42.34 11.99
CA GLU A 276 15.52 -43.20 13.16
C GLU A 276 14.94 -44.60 12.89
N MET A 277 15.59 -45.65 13.41
CA MET A 277 15.30 -47.05 13.07
C MET A 277 13.97 -47.59 13.65
N SER A 278 13.04 -46.76 14.11
CA SER A 278 11.87 -47.22 14.88
C SER A 278 10.55 -46.43 14.72
N GLY A 279 10.39 -45.54 13.73
CA GLY A 279 9.07 -44.93 13.46
C GLY A 279 9.11 -43.63 12.63
N PRO A 280 7.95 -42.98 12.40
CA PRO A 280 7.89 -41.65 11.79
C PRO A 280 8.54 -40.62 12.74
N ALA A 281 9.78 -40.24 12.43
CA ALA A 281 10.55 -39.23 13.15
C ALA A 281 10.72 -37.98 12.28
N ALA A 282 10.79 -36.82 12.93
CA ALA A 282 11.07 -35.56 12.30
C ALA A 282 12.11 -34.76 13.08
N CYS A 283 12.74 -33.79 12.42
CA CYS A 283 13.72 -32.93 13.04
C CYS A 283 13.07 -31.92 13.99
N ALA A 284 13.68 -31.73 15.16
CA ALA A 284 13.41 -30.63 16.08
C ALA A 284 14.70 -30.26 16.82
N GLY A 285 15.12 -29.00 16.73
CA GLY A 285 16.30 -28.49 17.46
C GLY A 285 17.63 -29.20 17.15
N GLY A 286 17.79 -29.75 15.93
CA GLY A 286 19.01 -30.48 15.54
C GLY A 286 19.04 -31.97 15.91
N GLY A 287 17.93 -32.52 16.43
CA GLY A 287 17.75 -33.95 16.72
C GLY A 287 16.49 -34.53 16.09
N CYS A 288 16.46 -35.85 15.91
CA CYS A 288 15.28 -36.60 15.48
C CYS A 288 14.33 -36.88 16.64
N VAL A 289 13.05 -36.54 16.48
CA VAL A 289 11.99 -36.80 17.47
C VAL A 289 10.80 -37.48 16.80
N THR A 290 10.15 -38.45 17.46
CA THR A 290 8.92 -39.07 16.95
C THR A 290 7.70 -38.25 17.35
N TRP A 291 6.79 -37.97 16.41
CA TRP A 291 5.58 -37.18 16.67
C TRP A 291 4.48 -37.96 17.41
N ASP A 292 4.49 -39.29 17.30
CA ASP A 292 3.65 -40.15 18.12
C ASP A 292 4.48 -40.65 19.30
N CYS A 293 4.15 -40.19 20.51
CA CYS A 293 4.50 -40.96 21.69
C CYS A 293 3.84 -42.33 21.52
N ALA A 294 4.62 -43.41 21.55
CA ALA A 294 4.14 -44.75 21.24
C ALA A 294 2.79 -45.02 21.96
N PRO A 295 1.77 -45.58 21.25
CA PRO A 295 0.43 -45.74 21.81
C PRO A 295 0.36 -46.70 23.00
N PHE A 296 1.43 -47.43 23.28
CA PHE A 296 1.55 -48.36 24.39
C PHE A 296 2.76 -48.03 25.26
N PRO A 297 2.65 -48.14 26.60
CA PRO A 297 3.83 -48.10 27.45
C PRO A 297 4.81 -49.21 27.12
N PRO A 298 6.10 -49.05 27.52
CA PRO A 298 7.07 -50.13 27.44
C PRO A 298 6.49 -51.41 28.09
N ALA A 299 6.71 -52.57 27.45
CA ALA A 299 6.16 -53.85 27.92
C ALA A 299 6.65 -54.22 29.34
N ASP A 300 7.79 -53.67 29.75
CA ASP A 300 8.37 -53.78 31.10
C ASP A 300 7.74 -52.83 32.13
N LYS A 301 6.92 -51.85 31.69
CA LYS A 301 6.32 -50.81 32.55
C LYS A 301 4.85 -50.55 32.18
N PRO A 302 3.96 -51.54 32.35
CA PRO A 302 2.56 -51.44 31.92
C PRO A 302 1.75 -50.37 32.67
N CYS A 303 2.23 -49.90 33.82
CA CYS A 303 1.60 -48.85 34.62
C CYS A 303 2.13 -47.44 34.37
N MET A 304 2.90 -47.26 33.30
CA MET A 304 3.31 -45.95 32.83
C MET A 304 2.52 -45.57 31.57
N TYR A 305 2.55 -44.31 31.17
CA TYR A 305 2.10 -43.86 29.86
C TYR A 305 2.97 -42.68 29.40
N TRP A 306 3.06 -42.49 28.09
CA TRP A 306 3.78 -41.37 27.52
C TRP A 306 2.86 -40.16 27.38
N GLN A 307 3.30 -38.99 27.85
CA GLN A 307 2.61 -37.72 27.64
C GLN A 307 3.52 -36.73 26.93
N TRP A 308 2.96 -35.99 25.97
CA TRP A 308 3.68 -34.92 25.28
C TRP A 308 3.79 -33.66 26.15
N THR A 309 4.97 -33.03 26.19
CA THR A 309 5.21 -31.78 26.93
C THR A 309 6.11 -30.81 26.14
N THR A 310 5.90 -29.51 26.35
CA THR A 310 6.67 -28.42 25.73
C THR A 310 7.77 -27.84 26.62
N ASN A 311 7.89 -28.29 27.88
CA ASN A 311 8.65 -27.55 28.90
C ASN A 311 10.16 -27.84 28.92
N ILE A 312 10.60 -28.93 28.27
CA ILE A 312 12.02 -29.30 28.19
C ILE A 312 12.21 -29.90 26.80
N SER A 313 12.85 -29.17 25.88
CA SER A 313 13.24 -29.63 24.54
C SER A 313 12.28 -30.65 23.91
N ALA A 314 11.07 -30.20 23.54
CA ALA A 314 10.02 -30.94 22.82
C ALA A 314 10.19 -32.48 22.77
N GLY A 315 9.65 -33.19 23.77
CA GLY A 315 9.76 -34.65 23.87
C GLY A 315 8.64 -35.31 24.68
N CYS A 316 8.57 -36.64 24.61
CA CYS A 316 7.65 -37.46 25.41
C CYS A 316 8.22 -37.67 26.83
N ILE A 317 7.41 -37.45 27.86
CA ILE A 317 7.74 -37.81 29.24
C ILE A 317 6.93 -39.03 29.68
N LEU A 318 7.52 -39.84 30.57
CA LEU A 318 6.87 -41.01 31.13
C LEU A 318 6.19 -40.65 32.45
N LEU A 319 4.89 -40.95 32.56
CA LEU A 319 4.08 -40.64 33.74
C LEU A 319 3.34 -41.88 34.25
N PRO A 320 3.04 -41.97 35.56
CA PRO A 320 2.24 -43.04 36.12
C PRO A 320 0.80 -43.01 35.60
N GLN A 321 0.29 -44.17 35.18
CA GLN A 321 -1.14 -44.35 34.95
C GLN A 321 -1.93 -44.15 36.25
N PRO A 322 -3.23 -43.81 36.16
CA PRO A 322 -4.09 -43.72 37.32
C PRO A 322 -4.08 -45.01 38.16
N ASP A 323 -4.13 -44.85 39.48
CA ASP A 323 -4.29 -45.99 40.37
C ASP A 323 -5.60 -46.75 40.05
N GLY A 324 -5.53 -48.07 39.99
CA GLY A 324 -6.65 -48.94 39.61
C GLY A 324 -6.75 -49.26 38.11
N THR A 325 -5.92 -48.67 37.25
CA THR A 325 -5.85 -49.11 35.84
C THR A 325 -5.41 -50.56 35.75
N SER A 326 -6.12 -51.36 34.95
CA SER A 326 -5.78 -52.76 34.70
C SER A 326 -4.40 -52.87 34.06
N CYS A 327 -3.56 -53.76 34.57
CA CYS A 327 -2.24 -54.04 34.02
C CYS A 327 -1.96 -55.55 34.05
N SER A 328 -0.78 -55.98 33.59
CA SER A 328 -0.30 -57.34 33.82
C SER A 328 1.18 -57.28 34.15
N ASP A 329 1.58 -57.88 35.26
CA ASP A 329 2.98 -58.02 35.67
C ASP A 329 3.64 -59.27 35.05
N SER A 330 2.94 -59.95 34.13
CA SER A 330 3.34 -61.20 33.50
C SER A 330 3.59 -62.36 34.47
N ASN A 331 3.14 -62.27 35.72
CA ASN A 331 3.27 -63.32 36.71
C ASN A 331 1.95 -64.11 36.82
N SER A 332 1.96 -65.40 36.43
CA SER A 332 0.76 -66.24 36.56
C SER A 332 0.38 -66.60 38.00
N CYS A 333 1.25 -66.30 38.97
CA CYS A 333 0.98 -66.51 40.40
C CYS A 333 0.35 -65.30 41.09
N THR A 334 0.01 -64.27 40.34
CA THR A 334 -0.81 -63.14 40.78
C THR A 334 -2.10 -63.08 39.96
N THR A 335 -3.12 -62.40 40.50
CA THR A 335 -4.35 -62.10 39.78
C THR A 335 -4.96 -60.77 40.21
N GLY A 336 -5.78 -60.17 39.34
CA GLY A 336 -6.45 -58.90 39.61
C GLY A 336 -5.48 -57.72 39.61
N GLU A 337 -4.49 -57.75 38.72
CA GLU A 337 -3.42 -56.77 38.64
C GLU A 337 -3.95 -55.38 38.32
N THR A 338 -3.57 -54.42 39.16
CA THR A 338 -3.89 -53.01 39.00
C THR A 338 -2.67 -52.14 39.26
N CYS A 339 -2.63 -50.99 38.59
CA CYS A 339 -1.61 -50.00 38.79
C CYS A 339 -1.76 -49.34 40.16
N ARG A 340 -0.65 -49.23 40.89
CA ARG A 340 -0.55 -48.48 42.14
C ARG A 340 0.79 -47.76 42.21
N ALA A 341 0.75 -46.43 42.26
CA ALA A 341 1.93 -45.58 42.27
C ALA A 341 2.94 -45.93 41.14
N GLY A 342 2.43 -46.24 39.94
CA GLY A 342 3.24 -46.55 38.77
C GLY A 342 3.78 -47.98 38.67
N ASN A 343 3.44 -48.87 39.61
CA ASN A 343 3.78 -50.30 39.55
C ASN A 343 2.54 -51.16 39.35
N CYS A 344 2.70 -52.27 38.63
CA CYS A 344 1.63 -53.25 38.48
C CYS A 344 1.64 -54.20 39.68
N THR A 345 0.53 -54.26 40.41
CA THR A 345 0.41 -55.08 41.63
C THR A 345 -0.85 -55.93 41.60
N GLY A 346 -0.74 -57.22 41.94
CA GLY A 346 -1.86 -58.16 42.01
C GLY A 346 -1.94 -58.90 43.34
N ALA A 347 -3.06 -59.59 43.57
CA ALA A 347 -3.23 -60.48 44.71
C ALA A 347 -2.55 -61.83 44.44
N ALA A 348 -1.94 -62.44 45.47
CA ALA A 348 -1.34 -63.76 45.37
C ALA A 348 -2.41 -64.82 45.05
N VAL A 349 -2.13 -65.66 44.06
CA VAL A 349 -2.89 -66.89 43.82
C VAL A 349 -2.52 -67.92 44.90
N ALA A 350 -3.45 -68.81 45.24
CA ALA A 350 -3.21 -69.86 46.23
C ALA A 350 -2.01 -70.75 45.86
N ASP A 351 -1.22 -71.12 46.88
CA ASP A 351 -0.10 -72.02 46.70
C ASP A 351 -0.56 -73.36 46.10
N GLY A 352 0.25 -73.91 45.19
CA GLY A 352 -0.06 -75.13 44.44
C GLY A 352 -0.86 -74.92 43.16
N ALA A 353 -1.34 -73.70 42.86
CA ALA A 353 -1.90 -73.38 41.56
C ALA A 353 -0.86 -73.56 40.44
N ALA A 354 -1.30 -74.04 39.27
CA ALA A 354 -0.43 -74.20 38.11
C ALA A 354 0.00 -72.82 37.56
N CYS A 355 1.26 -72.69 37.19
CA CYS A 355 1.81 -71.46 36.62
C CYS A 355 2.79 -71.76 35.49
N THR A 356 3.09 -70.73 34.71
CA THR A 356 4.12 -70.79 33.67
C THR A 356 5.14 -69.68 33.85
N ALA A 357 6.40 -70.00 33.54
CA ALA A 357 7.49 -69.04 33.47
C ALA A 357 8.23 -69.26 32.15
N GLY A 358 7.95 -68.42 31.16
CA GLY A 358 8.43 -68.62 29.79
C GLY A 358 7.87 -69.91 29.18
N ARG A 359 8.73 -70.88 28.86
CA ARG A 359 8.34 -72.20 28.32
C ARG A 359 8.23 -73.30 29.38
N CYS A 360 8.43 -72.98 30.65
CA CYS A 360 8.42 -73.94 31.75
C CYS A 360 7.08 -73.92 32.49
N ASN A 361 6.62 -75.08 32.95
CA ASN A 361 5.44 -75.23 33.79
C ASN A 361 5.85 -75.45 35.25
N GLY A 362 5.13 -74.89 36.21
CA GLY A 362 5.41 -75.08 37.63
C GLY A 362 4.19 -74.89 38.52
N THR A 363 4.43 -74.69 39.81
CA THR A 363 3.41 -74.38 40.81
C THR A 363 3.72 -73.11 41.57
N CYS A 364 2.69 -72.35 41.91
CA CYS A 364 2.84 -71.14 42.71
C CYS A 364 3.24 -71.47 44.15
N SER A 365 4.26 -70.76 44.63
CA SER A 365 4.64 -70.75 46.04
C SER A 365 5.01 -69.32 46.42
N SER A 366 4.27 -68.72 47.37
CA SER A 366 4.49 -67.34 47.82
C SER A 366 4.54 -66.31 46.67
N SER A 367 3.56 -66.38 45.77
CA SER A 367 3.44 -65.52 44.57
C SER A 367 4.54 -65.68 43.52
N VAL A 368 5.39 -66.71 43.62
CA VAL A 368 6.45 -66.99 42.65
C VAL A 368 6.22 -68.36 42.01
N CYS A 369 6.32 -68.43 40.69
CA CYS A 369 6.25 -69.68 39.97
C CYS A 369 7.49 -70.53 40.26
N SER A 370 7.29 -71.63 40.99
CA SER A 370 8.33 -72.51 41.53
C SER A 370 8.16 -73.93 41.01
N ASN A 371 9.10 -74.84 41.31
CA ASN A 371 9.05 -76.25 40.88
C ASN A 371 8.92 -76.40 39.34
N LEU A 372 9.70 -75.60 38.62
CA LEU A 372 9.63 -75.51 37.15
C LEU A 372 10.11 -76.81 36.48
N THR A 373 9.33 -77.28 35.50
CA THR A 373 9.70 -78.30 34.53
C THR A 373 9.64 -77.70 33.13
N CYS A 374 10.76 -77.75 32.43
CA CYS A 374 10.91 -77.19 31.09
C CYS A 374 11.04 -78.34 30.06
N PRO A 375 10.52 -78.15 28.83
CA PRO A 375 10.62 -79.13 27.75
C PRO A 375 12.04 -79.35 27.23
#